data_AF-A0A8R1TJD2-F1
#
_entry.id   AF-A0A8R1TJD2-F1
#
_cell.length_a   1.000
_cell.length_b   1.000
_cell.length_c   1.000
_cell.angle_alpha   90.00
_cell.angle_beta   90.00
_cell.angle_gamma   90.00
#
_symmetry.space_group_name_H-M   'P 1'
#
loop_
_entity.id
_entity.type
_entity.pdbx_description
1 polymer ?
#
loop_
_entity_poly.entity_id
_entity_poly.type
_entity_poly.pdbx_seq_one_letter_code
_entity_poly.pdbx_strand_id
1 'polypeptide(L)'
;MASSSMEAGTSSKILSDVDKHPSNSLQRKKRRLHANQRAQLIYQKIIAERKAEKEKRQLEREKREKVLENYTSIKRKMNKALSKKNKRGQPNLNAQIEVLLEKIEKRIEKS
;
A
#
# COMPACT_ATOMS: atom_id res chain seq x y z
N MET A 1 -13.53 -6.89 14.86
CA MET A 1 -12.85 -7.39 16.07
C MET A 1 -12.43 -8.83 15.81
N ALA A 2 -11.27 -9.04 15.18
CA ALA A 2 -10.73 -10.38 14.92
C ALA A 2 -9.39 -10.50 15.65
N SER A 3 -9.46 -11.06 16.85
CA SER A 3 -8.34 -11.50 17.68
C SER A 3 -7.72 -12.75 17.05
N SER A 4 -6.51 -12.64 16.49
CA SER A 4 -5.73 -13.81 16.09
C SER A 4 -4.59 -14.02 17.07
N SER A 5 -4.56 -15.23 17.59
CA SER A 5 -3.82 -15.75 18.74
C SER A 5 -2.31 -15.78 18.49
N MET A 6 -1.56 -15.44 19.53
CA MET A 6 -0.11 -15.59 19.62
C MET A 6 0.22 -17.09 19.77
N GLU A 7 0.89 -17.68 18.78
CA GLU A 7 1.51 -19.00 18.92
C GLU A 7 2.87 -18.84 19.61
N ALA A 8 2.95 -19.48 20.76
CA ALA A 8 4.04 -19.42 21.71
C ALA A 8 5.13 -20.45 21.37
N GLY A 9 6.32 -20.22 21.92
CA GLY A 9 7.16 -21.31 22.40
C GLY A 9 8.16 -21.87 21.40
N THR A 10 9.24 -21.12 21.20
CA THR A 10 10.55 -21.67 20.81
C THR A 10 10.97 -22.79 21.76
N SER A 11 10.72 -24.04 21.39
CA SER A 11 11.27 -25.21 22.07
C SER A 11 12.71 -25.42 21.60
N SER A 12 13.63 -24.76 22.29
CA SER A 12 15.07 -25.00 22.24
C SER A 12 15.35 -26.43 22.74
N LYS A 13 15.23 -27.40 21.85
CA LYS A 13 15.57 -28.80 22.11
C LYS A 13 17.08 -29.00 21.90
N ILE A 14 17.79 -28.86 23.02
CA ILE A 14 18.91 -29.69 23.47
C ILE A 14 20.09 -29.82 22.49
N LEU A 15 21.11 -29.04 22.86
CA LEU A 15 22.52 -29.15 22.52
C LEU A 15 23.09 -30.50 23.01
N SER A 16 23.24 -31.50 22.13
CA SER A 16 24.06 -32.70 22.42
C SER A 16 24.39 -33.47 21.14
N ASP A 17 25.57 -33.23 20.57
CA ASP A 17 26.43 -34.29 19.99
C ASP A 17 27.76 -33.66 19.56
N VAL A 18 28.65 -33.61 20.53
CA VAL A 18 30.09 -33.46 20.37
C VAL A 18 30.61 -34.85 19.99
N ASP A 19 31.56 -34.92 19.06
CA ASP A 19 32.30 -36.10 18.61
C ASP A 19 31.61 -37.06 17.62
N LYS A 20 32.00 -36.97 16.32
CA LYS A 20 32.38 -38.12 15.45
C LYS A 20 32.61 -37.76 13.95
N HIS A 21 33.84 -38.00 13.51
CA HIS A 21 34.34 -38.33 12.15
C HIS A 21 34.52 -37.23 11.06
N PRO A 22 35.74 -37.11 10.47
CA PRO A 22 36.04 -36.18 9.38
C PRO A 22 35.52 -36.59 7.98
N SER A 23 34.67 -37.63 7.84
CA SER A 23 34.16 -38.08 6.53
C SER A 23 32.94 -37.31 6.00
N ASN A 24 32.36 -36.41 6.80
CA ASN A 24 31.15 -35.65 6.44
C ASN A 24 31.41 -34.38 5.60
N SER A 25 32.65 -34.01 5.32
CA SER A 25 32.99 -32.73 4.65
C SER A 25 32.52 -32.70 3.19
N LEU A 26 32.67 -33.81 2.44
CA LEU A 26 32.25 -33.92 1.04
C LEU A 26 30.72 -33.98 0.92
N GLN A 27 30.03 -34.71 1.80
CA GLN A 27 28.57 -34.73 1.85
C GLN A 27 28.01 -33.36 2.24
N ARG A 28 28.63 -32.68 3.21
CA ARG A 28 28.30 -31.27 3.54
C ARG A 28 28.52 -30.35 2.34
N LYS A 29 29.62 -30.46 1.60
CA LYS A 29 29.88 -29.63 0.40
C LYS A 29 28.85 -29.88 -0.71
N LYS A 30 28.50 -31.14 -0.99
CA LYS A 30 27.44 -31.51 -1.95
C LYS A 30 26.06 -31.00 -1.50
N ARG A 31 25.69 -31.19 -0.23
CA ARG A 31 24.44 -30.66 0.35
C ARG A 31 24.41 -29.12 0.33
N ARG A 32 25.55 -28.45 0.54
CA ARG A 32 25.67 -26.98 0.46
C ARG A 32 25.52 -26.45 -0.96
N LEU A 33 26.04 -27.13 -1.99
CA LEU A 33 25.79 -26.75 -3.39
C LEU A 33 24.29 -26.80 -3.70
N HIS A 34 23.61 -27.88 -3.29
CA HIS A 34 22.15 -27.98 -3.40
C HIS A 34 21.42 -26.90 -2.55
N ALA A 35 21.91 -26.61 -1.35
CA ALA A 35 21.32 -25.58 -0.47
C ALA A 35 21.50 -24.18 -1.07
N ASN A 36 22.63 -23.89 -1.69
CA ASN A 36 22.90 -22.63 -2.38
C ASN A 36 21.93 -22.46 -3.56
N GLN A 37 21.76 -23.49 -4.40
CA GLN A 37 20.79 -23.45 -5.50
C GLN A 37 19.36 -23.23 -5.00
N ARG A 38 18.94 -23.94 -3.93
CA ARG A 38 17.63 -23.71 -3.29
C ARG A 38 17.50 -22.26 -2.79
N ALA A 39 18.53 -21.73 -2.14
CA ALA A 39 18.54 -20.37 -1.63
C ALA A 39 18.44 -19.33 -2.75
N GLN A 40 19.13 -19.54 -3.88
CA GLN A 40 19.04 -18.69 -5.06
C GLN A 40 17.63 -18.70 -5.66
N LEU A 41 17.00 -19.86 -5.80
CA LEU A 41 15.63 -19.97 -6.31
C LEU A 41 14.61 -19.27 -5.39
N ILE A 42 14.73 -19.46 -4.08
CA ILE A 42 13.88 -18.78 -3.09
C ILE A 42 14.10 -17.27 -3.16
N TYR A 43 15.35 -16.81 -3.24
CA TYR A 43 15.67 -15.40 -3.36
C TYR A 43 15.06 -14.76 -4.61
N GLN A 44 15.16 -15.43 -5.77
CA GLN A 44 14.54 -14.97 -7.01
C GLN A 44 13.02 -14.90 -6.90
N LYS A 45 12.39 -15.91 -6.27
CA LYS A 45 10.94 -15.92 -6.01
C LYS A 45 10.52 -14.72 -5.15
N ILE A 46 11.24 -14.46 -4.06
CA ILE A 46 10.98 -13.31 -3.17
C ILE A 46 11.13 -11.98 -3.91
N ILE A 47 12.14 -11.84 -4.77
CA ILE A 47 12.31 -10.63 -5.58
C ILE A 47 11.12 -10.43 -6.52
N ALA A 48 10.69 -11.48 -7.22
CA ALA A 48 9.57 -11.42 -8.14
C ALA A 48 8.27 -11.03 -7.42
N GLU A 49 7.99 -11.64 -6.26
CA GLU A 49 6.85 -11.29 -5.41
C GLU A 49 6.90 -9.83 -4.95
N ARG A 50 8.06 -9.35 -4.48
CA ARG A 50 8.25 -7.96 -4.07
C ARG A 50 8.05 -6.98 -5.22
N LYS A 51 8.48 -7.33 -6.44
CA LYS A 51 8.30 -6.49 -7.63
C LYS A 51 6.81 -6.39 -7.99
N ALA A 52 6.10 -7.51 -8.05
CA ALA A 52 4.66 -7.54 -8.33
C ALA A 52 3.86 -6.76 -7.27
N GLU A 53 4.20 -6.92 -5.99
CA GLU A 53 3.57 -6.19 -4.88
C GLU A 53 3.84 -4.67 -4.96
N LYS A 54 5.06 -4.27 -5.34
CA LYS A 54 5.40 -2.85 -5.56
C LYS A 54 4.59 -2.24 -6.71
N GLU A 55 4.43 -2.96 -7.81
CA GLU A 55 3.63 -2.53 -8.96
C GLU A 55 2.15 -2.35 -8.59
N LYS A 56 1.55 -3.33 -7.88
CA LYS A 56 0.17 -3.21 -7.36
C LYS A 56 -0.01 -1.99 -6.48
N ARG A 57 0.88 -1.78 -5.51
CA ARG A 57 0.83 -0.64 -4.60
C ARG A 57 0.98 0.70 -5.31
N GLN A 58 1.80 0.75 -6.36
CA GLN A 58 1.97 1.96 -7.16
C GLN A 58 0.68 2.30 -7.91
N LEU A 59 0.03 1.31 -8.54
CA LEU A 59 -1.26 1.49 -9.22
C LEU A 59 -2.36 1.96 -8.24
N GLU A 60 -2.41 1.41 -7.04
CA GLU A 60 -3.35 1.84 -6.00
C GLU A 60 -3.08 3.28 -5.53
N ARG A 61 -1.81 3.64 -5.35
CA ARG A 61 -1.40 5.00 -4.98
C ARG A 61 -1.85 6.01 -6.05
N GLU A 62 -1.59 5.72 -7.31
CA GLU A 62 -1.99 6.59 -8.43
C GLU A 62 -3.50 6.75 -8.54
N LYS A 63 -4.27 5.66 -8.35
CA LYS A 63 -5.73 5.73 -8.30
C LYS A 63 -6.20 6.64 -7.16
N ARG A 64 -5.62 6.47 -5.97
CA ARG A 64 -5.96 7.29 -4.78
C ARG A 64 -5.60 8.75 -4.98
N GLU A 65 -4.42 9.03 -5.53
CA GLU A 65 -3.94 10.38 -5.81
C GLU A 65 -4.87 11.09 -6.81
N LYS A 66 -5.25 10.44 -7.91
CA LYS A 66 -6.22 10.98 -8.89
C LYS A 66 -7.56 11.33 -8.25
N VAL A 67 -8.08 10.47 -7.37
CA VAL A 67 -9.33 10.74 -6.65
C VAL A 67 -9.18 11.94 -5.71
N LEU A 68 -8.07 12.04 -4.98
CA LEU A 68 -7.80 13.15 -4.08
C LEU A 68 -7.57 14.47 -4.84
N GLU A 69 -6.88 14.44 -5.97
CA GLU A 69 -6.67 15.60 -6.84
C GLU A 69 -8.00 16.13 -7.40
N ASN A 70 -8.87 15.23 -7.87
CA ASN A 70 -10.21 15.60 -8.31
C ASN A 70 -11.04 16.20 -7.16
N TYR A 71 -11.01 15.60 -5.98
CA TYR A 71 -11.73 16.14 -4.80
C TYR A 71 -11.20 17.52 -4.40
N THR A 72 -9.89 17.68 -4.31
CA THR A 72 -9.26 18.94 -3.88
C THR A 72 -9.44 20.06 -4.89
N SER A 73 -9.40 19.76 -6.19
CA SER A 73 -9.65 20.75 -7.25
C SER A 73 -11.10 21.24 -7.22
N ILE A 74 -12.08 20.34 -7.08
CA ILE A 74 -13.50 20.70 -6.92
C ILE A 74 -13.71 21.53 -5.65
N LYS A 75 -13.16 21.08 -4.51
CA LYS A 75 -13.24 21.80 -3.24
C LYS A 75 -12.66 23.23 -3.35
N ARG A 76 -11.53 23.38 -4.05
CA ARG A 76 -10.89 24.69 -4.28
C ARG A 76 -11.77 25.60 -5.14
N LYS A 77 -12.34 25.09 -6.24
CA LYS A 77 -13.27 25.84 -7.10
C LYS A 77 -14.49 26.32 -6.33
N MET A 78 -15.11 25.42 -5.56
CA MET A 78 -16.25 25.73 -4.70
C MET A 78 -15.91 26.81 -3.66
N ASN A 79 -14.79 26.65 -2.94
CA ASN A 79 -14.36 27.62 -1.94
C ASN A 79 -14.11 29.01 -2.56
N LYS A 80 -13.54 29.06 -3.78
CA LYS A 80 -13.33 30.30 -4.52
C LYS A 80 -14.64 31.00 -4.85
N ALA A 81 -15.65 30.25 -5.30
CA ALA A 81 -16.98 30.80 -5.61
C ALA A 81 -17.68 31.30 -4.33
N LEU A 82 -17.64 30.54 -3.24
CA LEU A 82 -18.23 30.92 -1.96
C LEU A 82 -17.53 32.13 -1.31
N SER A 83 -16.22 32.29 -1.53
CA SER A 83 -15.45 33.42 -1.00
C SER A 83 -15.58 34.69 -1.84
N LYS A 84 -16.28 34.63 -3.00
CA LYS A 84 -16.42 35.77 -3.90
C LYS A 84 -17.29 36.84 -3.26
N LYS A 85 -16.74 38.06 -3.17
CA LYS A 85 -17.41 39.25 -2.66
C LYS A 85 -17.65 40.27 -3.78
N ASN A 86 -18.66 41.11 -3.63
CA ASN A 86 -18.90 42.24 -4.53
C ASN A 86 -17.93 43.40 -4.22
N LYS A 87 -17.96 44.47 -5.03
CA LYS A 87 -17.11 45.66 -4.83
C LYS A 87 -17.31 46.34 -3.46
N ARG A 88 -18.47 46.13 -2.83
CA ARG A 88 -18.83 46.62 -1.49
C ARG A 88 -18.47 45.63 -0.36
N GLY A 89 -17.80 44.52 -0.67
CA GLY A 89 -17.39 43.50 0.30
C GLY A 89 -18.48 42.50 0.73
N GLN A 90 -19.70 42.61 0.20
CA GLN A 90 -20.79 41.69 0.53
C GLN A 90 -20.64 40.37 -0.25
N PRO A 91 -21.10 39.23 0.30
CA PRO A 91 -21.09 37.95 -0.40
C PRO A 91 -21.83 38.01 -1.74
N ASN A 92 -21.24 37.42 -2.79
CA ASN A 92 -21.90 37.34 -4.09
C ASN A 92 -22.90 36.17 -4.10
N LEU A 93 -24.19 36.47 -4.06
CA LEU A 93 -25.25 35.46 -4.02
C LEU A 93 -25.30 34.61 -5.31
N ASN A 94 -25.11 35.21 -6.47
CA ASN A 94 -25.14 34.49 -7.76
C ASN A 94 -24.06 33.40 -7.80
N ALA A 95 -22.85 33.69 -7.32
CA ALA A 95 -21.78 32.70 -7.24
C ALA A 95 -22.07 31.56 -6.24
N GLN A 96 -22.84 31.84 -5.18
CA GLN A 96 -23.27 30.81 -4.24
C GLN A 96 -24.38 29.93 -4.83
N ILE A 97 -25.28 30.51 -5.62
CA ILE A 97 -26.32 29.78 -6.37
C ILE A 97 -25.67 28.83 -7.38
N GLU A 98 -24.67 29.29 -8.14
CA GLU A 98 -23.90 28.43 -9.07
C GLU A 98 -23.34 27.19 -8.37
N VAL A 99 -22.73 27.35 -7.19
CA VAL A 99 -22.22 26.23 -6.38
C VAL A 99 -23.35 25.27 -5.96
N LEU A 100 -24.53 25.79 -5.62
CA LEU A 100 -25.67 24.97 -5.23
C LEU A 100 -26.20 24.17 -6.42
N LEU A 101 -26.33 24.80 -7.60
CA LEU A 101 -26.76 24.14 -8.83
C LEU A 101 -25.80 23.00 -9.20
N GLU A 102 -24.49 23.26 -9.20
CA GLU A 102 -23.47 22.22 -9.47
C GLU A 102 -23.58 21.04 -8.49
N LYS A 103 -23.95 21.29 -7.22
CA LYS A 103 -24.17 20.22 -6.23
C LYS A 103 -25.43 19.41 -6.50
N ILE A 104 -26.49 20.05 -7.00
CA ILE A 104 -27.75 19.38 -7.35
C ILE A 104 -27.53 18.50 -8.57
N GLU A 105 -26.90 19.03 -9.62
CA GLU A 105 -26.54 18.29 -10.84
C GLU A 105 -25.72 17.05 -10.50
N LYS A 106 -24.64 17.20 -9.72
CA LYS A 106 -23.80 16.06 -9.28
C LYS A 106 -24.53 15.02 -8.43
N ARG A 107 -25.63 15.39 -7.76
CA ARG A 107 -26.46 14.43 -7.00
C ARG A 107 -27.40 13.68 -7.93
N ILE A 108 -27.95 14.38 -8.92
CA ILE A 108 -28.80 13.79 -9.96
C ILE A 108 -27.98 12.80 -10.80
N GLU A 109 -26.77 13.16 -11.22
CA GLU A 109 -25.87 12.27 -12.00
C GLU A 109 -25.44 11.00 -11.26
N LYS A 110 -25.50 11.00 -9.92
CA LYS A 110 -25.10 9.86 -9.07
C LYS A 110 -26.27 8.97 -8.64
N SER A 111 -27.50 9.44 -8.81
CA SER A 111 -28.73 8.72 -8.41
C SER A 111 -29.21 7.87 -9.57
#